data_AF-A0A453K914-F1
#
_entry.id   AF-A0A453K914-F1
#
_cell.length_a   1.000
_cell.length_b   1.000
_cell.length_c   1.000
_cell.angle_alpha   90.00
_cell.angle_beta   90.00
_cell.angle_gamma   90.00
#
_symmetry.space_group_name_H-M   'P 1'
#
loop_
_entity.id
_entity.type
_entity.pdbx_description
1 polymer ?
#
loop_
_entity_poly.entity_id
_entity_poly.type
_entity_poly.pdbx_seq_one_letter_code
_entity_poly.pdbx_strand_id
1 'polypeptide(L)'
;TRLHAGPGVVVSYAIAGLCALLSAFCYTEFAVDMPVAGGAFSYLRVTFGEFAAFLTGANLIMEYVFSNAAVARSFTAYMGTAVGVDAPSKWRIAVPGLPNGFNQVDLVAVGVILLISVCICYRY
;
A
#
# COMPACT_ATOMS: atom_id res chain seq x y z
N THR A 1 7.17 -18.71 -11.16
CA THR A 1 7.76 -18.22 -9.90
C THR A 1 7.19 -18.86 -8.63
N ARG A 2 5.95 -19.37 -8.57
CA ARG A 2 5.40 -20.05 -7.36
C ARG A 2 6.16 -21.31 -6.91
N LEU A 3 6.84 -22.00 -7.82
CA LEU A 3 7.62 -23.21 -7.55
C LEU A 3 9.02 -22.96 -6.93
N HIS A 4 9.47 -21.71 -6.85
CA HIS A 4 10.84 -21.37 -6.37
C HIS A 4 10.85 -20.78 -4.95
N ALA A 5 9.67 -20.55 -4.38
CA ALA A 5 9.53 -20.00 -3.05
C ALA A 5 9.57 -21.16 -2.06
N GLY A 6 10.78 -21.62 -1.74
CA GLY A 6 11.01 -22.76 -0.84
C GLY A 6 10.58 -22.48 0.61
N PRO A 7 10.92 -23.37 1.58
CA PRO A 7 10.59 -23.19 3.00
C PRO A 7 11.09 -21.87 3.61
N GLY A 8 12.03 -21.19 2.94
CA GLY A 8 12.52 -19.86 3.31
C GLY A 8 11.43 -18.78 3.38
N VAL A 9 10.32 -18.91 2.62
CA VAL A 9 9.20 -17.96 2.72
C VAL A 9 8.63 -17.91 4.13
N VAL A 10 8.45 -19.08 4.75
CA VAL A 10 7.91 -19.19 6.11
C VAL A 10 8.86 -18.52 7.10
N VAL A 11 10.17 -18.72 6.94
CA VAL A 11 11.20 -18.08 7.76
C VAL A 11 11.19 -16.56 7.58
N SER A 12 11.07 -16.06 6.35
CA SER A 12 10.96 -14.62 6.07
C SER A 12 9.72 -14.00 6.72
N TYR A 13 8.55 -14.67 6.66
CA TYR A 13 7.35 -14.20 7.34
C TYR A 13 7.49 -14.21 8.87
N ALA A 14 8.15 -15.22 9.44
CA ALA A 14 8.40 -15.27 10.88
C ALA A 14 9.30 -14.10 11.35
N ILE A 15 10.38 -13.81 10.61
CA ILE A 15 11.27 -12.69 10.92
C ILE A 15 10.54 -11.35 10.73
N ALA A 16 9.80 -11.19 9.64
CA ALA A 16 9.01 -9.98 9.40
C ALA A 16 7.97 -9.74 10.51
N GLY A 17 7.30 -10.81 10.96
CA GLY A 17 6.35 -10.76 12.08
C GLY A 17 7.02 -10.35 13.39
N LEU A 18 8.20 -10.88 13.69
CA LEU A 18 8.96 -10.47 14.88
C LEU A 18 9.34 -8.99 14.83
N CYS A 19 9.84 -8.51 13.69
CA CYS A 19 10.16 -7.08 13.49
C CYS A 19 8.94 -6.18 13.64
N ALA A 20 7.77 -6.61 13.14
CA ALA A 20 6.51 -5.88 13.29
C ALA A 20 6.06 -5.81 14.76
N LEU A 21 6.21 -6.92 15.52
CA LEU A 21 5.89 -6.94 16.95
C LEU A 21 6.79 -6.00 17.76
N LEU A 22 8.09 -6.03 17.51
CA LEU A 22 9.05 -5.10 18.14
C LEU A 22 8.69 -3.64 17.83
N SER A 23 8.36 -3.34 16.57
CA SER A 23 7.94 -2.00 16.14
C SER A 23 6.63 -1.56 16.83
N ALA A 24 5.68 -2.49 17.00
CA ALA A 24 4.43 -2.24 17.70
C ALA A 24 4.65 -1.92 19.19
N PHE A 25 5.59 -2.61 19.86
CA PHE A 25 5.96 -2.28 21.23
C PHE A 25 6.58 -0.89 21.36
N CYS A 26 7.51 -0.51 20.47
CA CYS A 26 8.07 0.85 20.45
C CYS A 26 6.99 1.92 20.19
N TYR A 27 6.05 1.66 19.28
CA TYR A 27 4.95 2.59 19.03
C TYR A 27 4.00 2.72 20.22
N THR A 28 3.77 1.62 20.94
CA THR A 28 2.95 1.61 22.16
C THR A 28 3.59 2.44 23.27
N GLU A 29 4.90 2.35 23.45
CA GLU A 29 5.63 3.19 24.41
C GLU A 29 5.43 4.67 24.12
N PHE A 30 5.60 5.10 22.86
CA PHE A 30 5.34 6.49 22.46
C PHE A 30 3.87 6.90 22.61
N ALA A 31 2.92 5.98 22.34
CA ALA A 31 1.49 6.26 22.48
C ALA A 31 1.05 6.42 23.94
N VAL A 32 1.69 5.71 24.88
CA VAL A 32 1.43 5.87 26.32
C VAL A 32 2.04 7.16 26.86
N ASP A 33 3.24 7.52 26.40
CA ASP A 33 3.96 8.71 26.86
C ASP A 33 3.32 10.02 26.34
N MET A 34 2.66 9.97 25.18
CA MET A 34 1.99 11.13 24.56
C MET A 34 0.49 10.86 24.30
N PRO A 35 -0.41 11.13 25.27
CA PRO A 35 -1.85 10.89 25.16
C PRO A 35 -2.58 12.00 24.35
N VAL A 36 -1.96 12.46 23.27
CA VAL A 36 -2.55 13.42 22.33
C VAL A 36 -2.98 12.68 21.07
N ALA A 37 -4.13 13.05 20.51
CA ALA A 37 -4.62 12.49 19.25
C ALA A 37 -3.67 12.90 18.10
N GLY A 38 -2.63 12.10 17.85
CA GLY A 38 -1.62 12.35 16.84
C GLY A 38 -1.05 11.05 16.30
N GLY A 39 -0.93 10.95 14.97
CA GLY A 39 -0.32 9.79 14.31
C GLY A 39 1.21 9.75 14.45
N ALA A 40 1.87 8.81 13.76
CA ALA A 40 3.33 8.67 13.76
C ALA A 40 4.09 9.98 13.45
N PHE A 41 3.49 10.86 12.64
CA PHE A 41 4.00 12.20 12.36
C PHE A 41 4.10 13.08 13.61
N SER A 42 3.07 13.11 14.45
CA SER A 42 3.03 13.94 15.65
C SER A 42 4.06 13.50 16.69
N TYR A 43 4.21 12.18 16.87
CA TYR A 43 5.20 11.63 17.81
C TYR A 43 6.64 11.97 17.38
N LEU A 44 6.96 11.79 16.09
CA LEU A 44 8.30 12.09 15.59
C LEU A 44 8.63 13.58 15.58
N ARG A 45 7.62 14.45 15.39
CA ARG A 45 7.81 15.90 15.49
C ARG A 45 8.27 16.32 16.89
N VAL A 46 7.67 15.74 17.92
CA VAL A 46 7.99 16.07 19.32
C VAL A 46 9.36 15.51 19.71
N THR A 47 9.69 14.28 19.30
CA THR A 47 10.91 13.59 19.75
C THR A 47 12.15 13.89 18.91
N PHE A 48 12.01 13.98 17.58
CA PHE A 48 13.15 14.09 16.63
C PHE A 48 13.19 15.41 15.85
N GLY A 49 12.20 16.28 16.05
CA GLY A 49 12.11 17.59 15.40
C GLY A 49 11.47 17.59 14.01
N GLU A 50 11.44 18.78 13.40
CA GLU A 50 10.64 19.06 12.20
C GLU A 50 11.12 18.28 10.94
N PHE A 51 12.43 18.06 10.80
CA PHE A 51 13.01 17.38 9.64
C PHE A 51 12.67 15.87 9.61
N ALA A 52 12.80 15.20 10.75
CA ALA A 52 12.43 13.79 10.87
C ALA A 52 10.93 13.58 10.67
N ALA A 53 10.10 14.48 11.23
CA ALA A 53 8.67 14.46 11.00
C ALA A 53 8.29 14.63 9.53
N PHE A 54 8.95 15.55 8.81
CA PHE A 54 8.72 15.75 7.38
C PHE A 54 9.05 14.49 6.56
N LEU A 55 10.19 13.85 6.82
CA LEU A 55 10.58 12.61 6.15
C LEU A 55 9.56 11.48 6.40
N THR A 56 9.10 11.31 7.64
CA THR A 56 8.10 10.28 7.93
C THR A 56 6.74 10.60 7.33
N GLY A 57 6.32 11.87 7.31
CA GLY A 57 5.11 12.29 6.62
C GLY A 57 5.17 11.99 5.12
N ALA A 58 6.31 12.31 4.47
CA ALA A 58 6.52 12.01 3.06
C ALA A 58 6.51 10.49 2.79
N ASN A 59 7.17 9.69 3.64
CA ASN A 59 7.14 8.23 3.53
C ASN A 59 5.72 7.67 3.66
N LEU A 60 4.96 8.16 4.65
CA LEU A 60 3.61 7.69 4.92
C LEU A 60 2.67 7.99 3.72
N ILE A 61 2.77 9.19 3.14
CA ILE A 61 1.99 9.53 1.93
C ILE A 61 2.36 8.60 0.77
N MET A 62 3.65 8.36 0.52
CA MET A 62 4.10 7.45 -0.55
C MET A 62 3.62 6.01 -0.33
N GLU A 63 3.67 5.52 0.91
CA GLU A 63 3.20 4.19 1.28
C GLU A 63 1.70 4.04 1.04
N TYR A 64 0.89 5.04 1.42
CA TYR A 64 -0.55 5.05 1.13
C TYR A 64 -0.84 5.02 -0.37
N VAL A 65 -0.13 5.81 -1.17
CA VAL A 65 -0.31 5.84 -2.64
C VAL A 65 0.06 4.49 -3.25
N PHE A 66 1.20 3.91 -2.86
CA PHE A 66 1.67 2.63 -3.38
C PHE A 66 0.74 1.48 -2.99
N SER A 67 0.30 1.45 -1.72
CA SER A 67 -0.63 0.44 -1.21
C SER A 67 -1.96 0.47 -1.97
N ASN A 68 -2.55 1.65 -2.14
CA ASN A 68 -3.81 1.81 -2.87
C ASN A 68 -3.67 1.37 -4.34
N ALA A 69 -2.57 1.74 -5.00
CA ALA A 69 -2.29 1.32 -6.38
C ALA A 69 -2.11 -0.21 -6.50
N ALA A 70 -1.40 -0.83 -5.55
CA ALA A 70 -1.17 -2.26 -5.52
C ALA A 70 -2.47 -3.06 -5.31
N VAL A 71 -3.33 -2.61 -4.38
CA VAL A 71 -4.63 -3.23 -4.10
C VAL A 71 -5.55 -3.12 -5.31
N ALA A 72 -5.67 -1.93 -5.91
CA ALA A 72 -6.53 -1.73 -7.08
C ALA A 72 -6.08 -2.58 -8.27
N ARG A 73 -4.77 -2.65 -8.53
CA ARG A 73 -4.21 -3.49 -9.60
C ARG A 73 -4.45 -4.98 -9.36
N SER A 74 -4.31 -5.43 -8.11
CA SER A 74 -4.59 -6.81 -7.73
C SER A 74 -6.08 -7.13 -7.89
N PHE A 75 -6.96 -6.21 -7.49
CA PHE A 75 -8.40 -6.33 -7.66
C PHE A 75 -8.80 -6.51 -9.13
N THR A 76 -8.27 -5.70 -10.06
CA THR A 76 -8.55 -5.89 -11.49
C THR A 76 -8.15 -7.29 -11.97
N ALA A 77 -7.00 -7.79 -11.53
CA ALA A 77 -6.55 -9.13 -11.90
C ALA A 77 -7.51 -10.22 -11.38
N TYR A 78 -7.94 -10.12 -10.13
CA TYR A 78 -8.93 -11.05 -9.55
C TYR A 78 -10.30 -10.95 -10.24
N MET A 79 -10.77 -9.75 -10.52
CA MET A 79 -12.04 -9.54 -11.22
C MET A 79 -12.01 -10.10 -12.65
N GLY A 80 -10.90 -9.93 -13.38
CA GLY A 80 -10.69 -10.53 -14.69
C GLY A 80 -10.80 -12.06 -14.66
N THR A 81 -10.18 -12.70 -13.67
CA THR A 81 -10.29 -14.15 -13.47
C THR A 81 -11.69 -14.61 -13.07
N ALA A 82 -12.41 -13.82 -12.25
CA ALA A 82 -13.77 -14.16 -11.81
C ALA A 82 -14.80 -14.08 -12.94
N VAL A 83 -14.61 -13.19 -13.92
CA VAL A 83 -15.50 -13.02 -15.09
C VAL A 83 -15.16 -14.03 -16.22
N GLY A 84 -14.16 -14.90 -16.02
CA GLY A 84 -13.76 -15.91 -17.00
C GLY A 84 -12.98 -15.35 -18.19
N VAL A 85 -12.34 -14.18 -18.02
CA VAL A 85 -11.45 -13.59 -19.02
C VAL A 85 -10.01 -13.83 -18.58
N ASP A 86 -9.42 -14.94 -19.03
CA ASP A 86 -8.04 -15.36 -18.69
C ASP A 86 -6.93 -14.40 -19.18
N ALA A 87 -7.28 -13.35 -19.93
CA ALA A 87 -6.32 -12.43 -20.50
C ALA A 87 -6.18 -11.14 -19.65
N PRO A 88 -5.07 -10.96 -18.89
CA PRO A 88 -4.77 -9.73 -18.15
C PRO A 88 -4.54 -8.49 -19.05
N SER A 89 -4.70 -8.64 -20.36
CA SER A 89 -4.56 -7.62 -21.40
C SER A 89 -5.89 -7.09 -21.96
N LYS A 90 -7.04 -7.72 -21.66
CA LYS A 90 -8.32 -7.32 -22.29
C LYS A 90 -8.96 -6.07 -21.69
N TRP A 91 -8.67 -5.78 -20.41
CA TRP A 91 -9.20 -4.63 -19.67
C TRP A 91 -8.17 -3.49 -19.51
N ARG A 92 -6.99 -3.66 -20.11
CA ARG A 92 -5.88 -2.73 -20.02
C ARG A 92 -5.68 -2.05 -21.36
N ILE A 93 -5.76 -0.73 -21.39
CA ILE A 93 -5.53 0.04 -22.63
C ILE A 93 -4.03 0.25 -22.77
N ALA A 94 -3.50 -0.14 -23.93
CA ALA A 94 -2.15 0.18 -24.35
C ALA A 94 -2.13 1.58 -24.98
N VAL A 95 -1.55 2.55 -24.27
CA VAL A 95 -1.25 3.91 -24.72
C VAL A 95 0.03 3.91 -25.57
N PRO A 96 0.01 4.21 -26.89
CA PRO A 96 1.15 4.02 -27.79
C PRO A 96 2.47 4.78 -27.49
N GLY A 97 2.59 5.50 -26.37
CA GLY A 97 3.75 6.31 -26.01
C GLY A 97 4.65 5.79 -24.87
N LEU A 98 4.40 4.59 -24.31
CA LEU A 98 5.18 4.06 -23.18
C LEU A 98 5.98 2.79 -23.55
N PRO A 99 7.15 2.56 -22.91
CA PRO A 99 7.96 1.35 -23.12
C PRO A 99 7.16 0.06 -22.89
N ASN A 100 7.47 -0.97 -23.69
CA ASN A 100 6.83 -2.28 -23.58
C ASN A 100 6.91 -2.82 -22.14
N GLY A 101 5.75 -3.08 -21.53
CA GLY A 101 5.62 -3.53 -20.13
C GLY A 101 5.01 -2.50 -19.18
N PHE A 102 5.20 -1.19 -19.42
CA PHE A 102 4.52 -0.11 -18.69
C PHE A 102 3.29 0.42 -19.42
N ASN A 103 3.16 0.02 -20.68
CA ASN A 103 2.10 0.46 -21.57
C ASN A 103 0.76 -0.27 -21.35
N GLN A 104 0.33 -0.41 -20.10
CA GLN A 104 -0.88 -1.14 -19.75
C GLN A 104 -1.59 -0.37 -18.63
N VAL A 105 -2.36 0.64 -19.02
CA VAL A 105 -3.13 1.45 -18.07
C VAL A 105 -4.38 0.69 -17.69
N ASP A 106 -4.55 0.47 -16.39
CA ASP A 106 -5.64 -0.30 -15.81
C ASP A 106 -6.79 0.65 -15.42
N LEU A 107 -7.74 0.84 -16.35
CA LEU A 107 -8.87 1.76 -16.13
C LEU A 107 -9.81 1.28 -15.02
N VAL A 108 -9.94 -0.03 -14.83
CA VAL A 108 -10.75 -0.61 -13.75
C VAL A 108 -10.15 -0.25 -12.39
N ALA A 109 -8.84 -0.36 -12.24
CA ALA A 109 -8.16 0.04 -11.01
C ALA A 109 -8.38 1.52 -10.69
N VAL A 110 -8.29 2.41 -11.69
CA VAL A 110 -8.57 3.84 -11.51
C VAL A 110 -10.03 4.08 -11.11
N GLY A 111 -10.99 3.41 -11.76
CA GLY A 111 -12.41 3.51 -11.43
C GLY A 111 -12.73 3.04 -10.01
N VAL A 112 -12.12 1.95 -9.55
CA VAL A 112 -12.28 1.44 -8.18
C VAL A 112 -11.69 2.40 -7.15
N ILE A 113 -10.49 2.93 -7.40
CA ILE A 113 -9.88 3.93 -6.52
C ILE A 113 -10.77 5.18 -6.42
N LEU A 114 -11.27 5.69 -7.54
CA LEU A 114 -12.15 6.85 -7.56
C LEU A 114 -13.46 6.57 -6.82
N LEU A 115 -14.09 5.42 -7.04
CA LEU A 115 -15.32 5.03 -6.34
C LEU A 115 -15.10 4.98 -4.82
N ILE A 116 -14.03 4.32 -4.38
CA ILE A 116 -13.71 4.23 -2.94
C ILE A 116 -13.43 5.63 -2.38
N SER A 117 -12.66 6.46 -3.09
CA SER A 117 -12.35 7.82 -2.67
C SER A 117 -13.62 8.66 -2.53
N VAL A 118 -14.53 8.56 -3.49
CA VAL A 118 -15.82 9.25 -3.48
C VAL A 118 -16.71 8.74 -2.35
N CYS A 119 -16.83 7.42 -2.15
CA CYS A 119 -17.60 6.85 -1.03
C CYS A 119 -17.08 7.29 0.34
N ILE A 120 -15.76 7.36 0.51
CA ILE A 120 -15.15 7.88 1.74
C ILE A 120 -15.50 9.35 1.89
N CYS A 121 -15.34 10.16 0.84
CA CYS A 121 -15.59 11.59 0.86
C CYS A 121 -17.07 11.96 1.12
N TYR A 122 -18.02 11.10 0.72
CA TYR A 122 -19.45 11.28 1.04
C TYR A 122 -19.86 10.79 2.45
N ARG A 123 -19.02 10.00 3.11
CA ARG A 123 -19.33 9.44 4.45
C ARG A 123 -18.76 10.28 5.60
N TYR A 124 -17.88 11.23 5.29
CA TYR A 124 -17.41 12.28 6.18
C TYR A 124 -18.16 13.58 5.86
#